data_AF-A0A7W0ERW1-F1
#
_entry.id   AF-A0A7W0ERW1-F1
#
_cell.length_a   1.000
_cell.length_b   1.000
_cell.length_c   1.000
_cell.angle_alpha   90.00
_cell.angle_beta   90.00
_cell.angle_gamma   90.00
#
_symmetry.space_group_name_H-M   'P 1'
#
loop_
_entity.id
_entity.type
_entity.pdbx_description
1 polymer ?
#
loop_
_entity_poly.entity_id
_entity_poly.type
_entity_poly.pdbx_seq_one_letter_code
_entity_poly.pdbx_strand_id
1 'polypeptide(L)'
;MIDLHTHTVFSDGVLIPSELVRRAEFVGLKGIGITDHGDFSNIDFIVPRIVAVAEKLNSVLSIKVVPGIEITHVPPGLISDAAKKARSLGAKIIIVHGETISEPVAPGTNSAALEADIDILAHPGLISEEEVLKAKENRIFLEISARKGHSLTNGHVAMLAMKIGAKLVINSDSHAPEDLINDKMAKKVVCGAGLTENDYDIMQKNASLYINMV
;
A
#
# COMPACT_ATOMS: atom_id res chain seq x y z
N MET A 1 -3.73 2.09 -14.51
CA MET A 1 -3.67 2.00 -13.04
C MET A 1 -2.26 1.70 -12.55
N ILE A 2 -1.90 2.26 -11.40
CA ILE A 2 -0.77 1.91 -10.53
C ILE A 2 -1.38 1.33 -9.25
N ASP A 3 -0.83 0.23 -8.77
CA ASP A 3 -1.24 -0.47 -7.55
C ASP A 3 -0.01 -0.73 -6.69
N LEU A 4 0.09 -0.12 -5.51
CA LEU A 4 1.31 -0.14 -4.71
C LEU A 4 1.29 -1.16 -3.57
N HIS A 5 0.19 -1.88 -3.38
CA HIS A 5 0.00 -2.80 -2.27
C HIS A 5 -0.37 -4.18 -2.80
N THR A 6 0.64 -5.06 -2.96
CA THR A 6 0.45 -6.45 -3.43
C THR A 6 1.46 -7.39 -2.79
N HIS A 7 1.07 -8.65 -2.63
CA HIS A 7 1.78 -9.68 -1.87
C HIS A 7 2.20 -10.85 -2.75
N THR A 8 3.29 -11.51 -2.35
CA THR A 8 3.89 -12.65 -3.02
C THR A 8 4.08 -13.81 -2.04
N VAL A 9 4.67 -14.90 -2.51
CA VAL A 9 5.06 -16.04 -1.65
C VAL A 9 6.12 -15.70 -0.59
N PHE A 10 6.61 -14.46 -0.52
CA PHE A 10 7.51 -14.05 0.56
C PHE A 10 6.77 -13.70 1.85
N SER A 11 5.45 -13.48 1.81
CA SER A 11 4.56 -13.57 2.96
C SER A 11 3.48 -14.64 2.76
N ASP A 12 2.31 -14.23 2.31
CA ASP A 12 1.06 -14.97 2.28
C ASP A 12 0.31 -14.82 0.94
N GLY A 13 0.92 -14.12 -0.02
CA GLY A 13 0.53 -14.19 -1.41
C GLY A 13 0.87 -15.54 -2.03
N VAL A 14 0.15 -15.93 -3.09
CA VAL A 14 0.30 -17.26 -3.71
C VAL A 14 1.18 -17.26 -4.97
N LEU A 15 1.72 -16.11 -5.35
CA LEU A 15 2.48 -15.91 -6.59
C LEU A 15 3.92 -15.51 -6.30
N ILE A 16 4.86 -15.99 -7.12
CA ILE A 16 6.21 -15.44 -7.13
C ILE A 16 6.21 -14.03 -7.76
N PRO A 17 7.17 -13.15 -7.44
CA PRO A 17 7.24 -11.78 -7.96
C PRO A 17 7.08 -11.68 -9.48
N SER A 18 7.81 -12.49 -10.25
CA SER A 18 7.76 -12.44 -11.72
C SER A 18 6.38 -12.80 -12.29
N GLU A 19 5.68 -13.74 -11.67
CA GLU A 19 4.34 -14.12 -12.12
C GLU A 19 3.30 -13.06 -11.77
N LEU A 20 3.36 -12.51 -10.55
CA LEU A 20 2.51 -11.40 -10.11
C LEU A 20 2.64 -10.21 -11.07
N VAL A 21 3.87 -9.78 -11.36
CA VAL A 21 4.14 -8.66 -12.27
C VAL A 21 3.64 -8.95 -13.69
N ARG A 22 3.83 -10.19 -14.20
CA ARG A 22 3.33 -10.56 -15.52
C ARG A 22 1.80 -10.50 -15.61
N ARG A 23 1.09 -10.93 -14.56
CA ARG A 23 -0.37 -10.88 -14.48
C ARG A 23 -0.86 -9.44 -14.33
N ALA A 24 -0.19 -8.63 -13.53
CA ALA A 24 -0.45 -7.20 -13.40
C ALA A 24 -0.33 -6.48 -14.76
N GLU A 25 0.73 -6.74 -15.52
CA GLU A 25 0.88 -6.19 -16.88
C GLU A 25 -0.25 -6.64 -17.80
N PHE A 26 -0.67 -7.91 -17.72
CA PHE A 26 -1.78 -8.45 -18.53
C PHE A 26 -3.12 -7.75 -18.25
N VAL A 27 -3.41 -7.40 -16.99
CA VAL A 27 -4.65 -6.67 -16.63
C VAL A 27 -4.55 -5.16 -16.89
N GLY A 28 -3.40 -4.67 -17.37
CA GLY A 28 -3.19 -3.29 -17.79
C GLY A 28 -2.62 -2.36 -16.71
N LEU A 29 -1.98 -2.89 -15.67
CA LEU A 29 -1.23 -2.07 -14.71
C LEU A 29 0.01 -1.47 -15.38
N LYS A 30 0.28 -0.22 -15.04
CA LYS A 30 1.49 0.52 -15.46
C LYS A 30 2.57 0.54 -14.38
N GLY A 31 2.15 0.31 -13.14
CA GLY A 31 3.04 0.22 -11.99
C GLY A 31 2.49 -0.73 -10.94
N ILE A 32 3.38 -1.44 -10.26
CA ILE A 32 3.06 -2.39 -9.20
C ILE A 32 4.05 -2.25 -8.04
N GLY A 33 3.57 -2.12 -6.82
CA GLY A 33 4.37 -2.24 -5.59
C GLY A 33 4.33 -3.66 -5.07
N ILE A 34 5.49 -4.26 -4.82
CA ILE A 34 5.58 -5.55 -4.12
C ILE A 34 5.94 -5.25 -2.67
N THR A 35 4.99 -5.53 -1.79
CA THR A 35 4.98 -5.06 -0.39
C THR A 35 4.50 -6.18 0.52
N ASP A 36 5.15 -7.33 0.43
CA ASP A 36 4.87 -8.48 1.32
C ASP A 36 4.83 -8.07 2.80
N HIS A 37 4.04 -8.80 3.59
CA HIS A 37 3.99 -8.63 5.04
C HIS A 37 5.37 -8.86 5.67
N GLY A 38 5.79 -7.91 6.50
CA GLY A 38 7.11 -7.86 7.12
C GLY A 38 7.09 -7.50 8.59
N ASP A 39 7.94 -8.17 9.36
CA ASP A 39 8.33 -7.80 10.72
C ASP A 39 9.84 -8.00 10.92
N PHE A 40 10.32 -7.89 12.15
CA PHE A 40 11.75 -8.06 12.44
C PHE A 40 12.32 -9.45 12.12
N SER A 41 11.48 -10.47 11.93
CA SER A 41 11.92 -11.83 11.63
C SER A 41 12.28 -12.05 10.16
N ASN A 42 11.71 -11.25 9.25
CA ASN A 42 11.78 -11.51 7.81
C ASN A 42 12.08 -10.28 6.94
N ILE A 43 12.01 -9.05 7.45
CA ILE A 43 12.24 -7.83 6.65
C ILE A 43 13.61 -7.84 5.94
N ASP A 44 14.65 -8.37 6.59
CA ASP A 44 16.00 -8.52 6.02
C ASP A 44 16.12 -9.66 4.99
N PHE A 45 15.17 -10.58 5.00
CA PHE A 45 15.00 -11.59 3.96
C PHE A 45 14.25 -11.02 2.75
N ILE A 46 13.12 -10.35 2.98
CA ILE A 46 12.19 -9.94 1.93
C ILE A 46 12.74 -8.75 1.13
N VAL A 47 13.06 -7.63 1.79
CA VAL A 47 13.33 -6.36 1.09
C VAL A 47 14.49 -6.48 0.09
N PRO A 48 15.67 -7.02 0.44
CA PRO A 48 16.77 -7.12 -0.53
C PRO A 48 16.45 -8.01 -1.74
N ARG A 49 15.62 -9.05 -1.55
CA ARG A 49 15.20 -9.96 -2.64
C ARG A 49 14.22 -9.27 -3.58
N ILE A 50 13.28 -8.51 -3.03
CA ILE A 50 12.32 -7.71 -3.81
C ILE A 50 13.04 -6.58 -4.57
N VAL A 51 14.01 -5.92 -3.97
CA VAL A 51 14.86 -4.92 -4.66
C VAL A 51 15.60 -5.55 -5.85
N ALA A 52 16.25 -6.70 -5.65
CA ALA A 52 17.02 -7.36 -6.70
C ALA A 52 16.14 -7.83 -7.88
N VAL A 53 14.95 -8.38 -7.61
CA VAL A 53 14.04 -8.80 -8.68
C VAL A 53 13.41 -7.59 -9.39
N ALA A 54 13.05 -6.53 -8.66
CA ALA A 54 12.50 -5.31 -9.25
C ALA A 54 13.49 -4.68 -10.23
N GLU A 55 14.78 -4.62 -9.91
CA GLU A 55 15.82 -4.11 -10.82
C GLU A 55 15.86 -4.91 -12.14
N LYS A 56 15.82 -6.25 -12.06
CA LYS A 56 15.81 -7.11 -13.27
C LYS A 56 14.55 -6.91 -14.09
N LEU A 57 13.37 -6.91 -13.45
CA LEU A 57 12.10 -6.76 -14.14
C LEU A 57 11.96 -5.38 -14.79
N ASN A 58 12.35 -4.30 -14.10
CA ASN A 58 12.29 -2.93 -14.62
C ASN A 58 13.20 -2.69 -15.82
N SER A 59 14.23 -3.53 -16.02
CA SER A 59 15.13 -3.43 -17.17
C SER A 59 14.55 -3.97 -18.47
N VAL A 60 13.47 -4.76 -18.41
CA VAL A 60 12.90 -5.46 -19.58
C VAL A 60 11.40 -5.32 -19.74
N LEU A 61 10.66 -5.02 -18.66
CA LEU A 61 9.21 -4.88 -18.69
C LEU A 61 8.76 -3.42 -18.86
N SER A 62 7.56 -3.24 -19.39
CA SER A 62 6.94 -1.91 -19.52
C SER A 62 6.27 -1.48 -18.22
N ILE A 63 5.69 -2.42 -17.47
CA ILE A 63 5.21 -2.19 -16.11
C ILE A 63 6.40 -1.89 -15.18
N LYS A 64 6.23 -0.90 -14.30
CA LYS A 64 7.24 -0.52 -13.31
C LYS A 64 7.00 -1.18 -11.96
N VAL A 65 7.99 -1.88 -11.45
CA VAL A 65 7.98 -2.57 -10.16
C VAL A 65 8.63 -1.68 -9.11
N VAL A 66 7.90 -1.37 -8.05
CA VAL A 66 8.38 -0.60 -6.89
C VAL A 66 8.65 -1.59 -5.76
N PRO A 67 9.91 -1.77 -5.34
CA PRO A 67 10.22 -2.69 -4.25
C PRO A 67 9.88 -2.06 -2.89
N GLY A 68 9.16 -2.78 -2.05
CA GLY A 68 8.75 -2.28 -0.74
C GLY A 68 8.51 -3.37 0.29
N ILE A 69 7.76 -3.00 1.33
CA ILE A 69 7.30 -3.89 2.39
C ILE A 69 6.01 -3.32 2.99
N GLU A 70 5.13 -4.18 3.49
CA GLU A 70 4.11 -3.80 4.45
C GLU A 70 4.55 -4.23 5.85
N ILE A 71 4.66 -3.28 6.78
CA ILE A 71 4.90 -3.57 8.18
C ILE A 71 3.58 -4.02 8.81
N THR A 72 3.52 -5.28 9.20
CA THR A 72 2.25 -5.93 9.57
C THR A 72 2.31 -6.47 11.00
N HIS A 73 1.32 -6.10 11.82
CA HIS A 73 1.20 -6.53 13.23
C HIS A 73 2.42 -6.28 14.14
N VAL A 74 3.38 -5.44 13.73
CA VAL A 74 4.46 -4.97 14.59
C VAL A 74 3.87 -4.09 15.71
N PRO A 75 4.22 -4.31 16.99
CA PRO A 75 3.73 -3.48 18.08
C PRO A 75 3.98 -1.99 17.84
N PRO A 76 3.03 -1.09 18.18
CA PRO A 76 3.12 0.34 17.83
C PRO A 76 4.46 1.00 18.18
N GLY A 77 4.99 0.71 19.37
CA GLY A 77 6.27 1.27 19.83
C GLY A 77 7.52 0.85 19.03
N LEU A 78 7.39 -0.13 18.12
CA LEU A 78 8.49 -0.65 17.30
C LEU A 78 8.34 -0.33 15.80
N ILE A 79 7.23 0.27 15.37
CA ILE A 79 6.95 0.56 13.94
C ILE A 79 8.03 1.48 13.35
N SER A 80 8.46 2.51 14.09
CA SER A 80 9.52 3.43 13.63
C SER A 80 10.84 2.69 13.35
N ASP A 81 11.17 1.68 14.15
CA ASP A 81 12.43 0.93 13.98
C ASP A 81 12.33 -0.09 12.84
N ALA A 82 11.16 -0.72 12.65
CA ALA A 82 10.89 -1.55 11.49
C ALA A 82 10.98 -0.75 10.18
N ALA A 83 10.41 0.46 10.14
CA ALA A 83 10.48 1.35 8.98
C ALA A 83 11.92 1.77 8.64
N LYS A 84 12.70 2.19 9.65
CA LYS A 84 14.14 2.50 9.47
C LYS A 84 14.91 1.29 8.93
N LYS A 85 14.65 0.10 9.47
CA LYS A 85 15.28 -1.14 9.01
C LYS A 85 14.94 -1.42 7.55
N ALA A 86 13.67 -1.36 7.17
CA ALA A 86 13.21 -1.55 5.80
C ALA A 86 13.86 -0.56 4.82
N ARG A 87 13.90 0.75 5.16
CA ARG A 87 14.62 1.77 4.36
C ARG A 87 16.09 1.40 4.17
N SER A 88 16.78 1.02 5.24
CA SER A 88 18.21 0.67 5.19
C SER A 88 18.51 -0.54 4.29
N LEU A 89 17.53 -1.41 4.06
CA LEU A 89 17.63 -2.58 3.20
C LEU A 89 17.26 -2.30 1.73
N GLY A 90 16.80 -1.08 1.43
CA GLY A 90 16.52 -0.63 0.07
C GLY A 90 15.04 -0.50 -0.29
N ALA A 91 14.10 -0.65 0.65
CA ALA A 91 12.68 -0.44 0.40
C ALA A 91 12.44 0.97 -0.16
N LYS A 92 11.80 1.04 -1.34
CA LYS A 92 11.41 2.30 -1.99
C LYS A 92 10.05 2.78 -1.54
N ILE A 93 9.19 1.86 -1.11
CA ILE A 93 7.92 2.16 -0.48
C ILE A 93 7.76 1.35 0.81
N ILE A 94 7.25 1.99 1.86
CA ILE A 94 6.92 1.35 3.13
C ILE A 94 5.45 1.59 3.44
N ILE A 95 4.70 0.50 3.53
CA ILE A 95 3.29 0.50 3.92
C ILE A 95 3.22 0.03 5.38
N VAL A 96 2.24 0.51 6.15
CA VAL A 96 1.90 -0.09 7.43
C VAL A 96 0.47 -0.60 7.38
N HIS A 97 0.28 -1.83 7.85
CA HIS A 97 -1.03 -2.44 8.04
C HIS A 97 -1.80 -1.67 9.12
N GLY A 98 -2.76 -0.84 8.71
CA GLY A 98 -3.53 0.00 9.63
C GLY A 98 -4.59 -0.79 10.42
N GLU A 99 -5.27 -0.10 11.34
CA GLU A 99 -6.24 -0.68 12.29
C GLU A 99 -7.57 -1.06 11.64
N THR A 100 -7.51 -1.91 10.63
CA THR A 100 -8.67 -2.44 9.92
C THR A 100 -9.63 -3.12 10.90
N ILE A 101 -10.94 -3.02 10.62
CA ILE A 101 -11.97 -3.69 11.43
C ILE A 101 -12.06 -5.21 11.18
N SER A 102 -11.26 -5.71 10.23
CA SER A 102 -11.30 -7.12 9.80
C SER A 102 -10.38 -8.01 10.63
N GLU A 103 -9.42 -7.44 11.35
CA GLU A 103 -8.30 -8.15 11.98
C GLU A 103 -7.94 -7.55 13.35
N PRO A 104 -7.29 -8.32 14.24
CA PRO A 104 -6.99 -7.88 15.60
C PRO A 104 -5.71 -7.02 15.67
N VAL A 105 -5.69 -5.89 14.96
CA VAL A 105 -4.55 -4.96 14.95
C VAL A 105 -4.47 -4.23 16.30
N ALA A 106 -3.24 -4.04 16.82
CA ALA A 106 -3.03 -3.43 18.13
C ALA A 106 -3.45 -1.94 18.12
N PRO A 107 -4.23 -1.46 19.11
CA PRO A 107 -4.56 -0.04 19.21
C PRO A 107 -3.33 0.86 19.33
N GLY A 108 -3.37 2.01 18.66
CA GLY A 108 -2.24 2.94 18.50
C GLY A 108 -1.36 2.65 17.28
N THR A 109 -1.65 1.64 16.48
CA THR A 109 -0.87 1.30 15.27
C THR A 109 -0.95 2.43 14.25
N ASN A 110 -2.15 2.95 13.97
CA ASN A 110 -2.34 4.07 13.06
C ASN A 110 -1.54 5.31 13.49
N SER A 111 -1.69 5.76 14.74
CA SER A 111 -0.93 6.92 15.23
C SER A 111 0.59 6.70 15.18
N ALA A 112 1.09 5.53 15.57
CA ALA A 112 2.52 5.24 15.54
C ALA A 112 3.07 5.15 14.10
N ALA A 113 2.30 4.59 13.19
CA ALA A 113 2.61 4.55 11.76
C ALA A 113 2.73 5.97 11.19
N LEU A 114 1.79 6.84 11.53
CA LEU A 114 1.75 8.22 11.06
C LEU A 114 2.89 9.10 11.61
N GLU A 115 3.55 8.67 12.68
CA GLU A 115 4.73 9.32 13.27
C GLU A 115 6.06 8.71 12.77
N ALA A 116 6.00 7.63 11.98
CA ALA A 116 7.15 6.94 11.42
C ALA A 116 7.47 7.38 9.97
N ASP A 117 8.66 7.04 9.49
CA ASP A 117 9.09 7.27 8.10
C ASP A 117 8.48 6.20 7.17
N ILE A 118 7.20 6.36 6.88
CA ILE A 118 6.41 5.48 6.01
C ILE A 118 5.78 6.26 4.86
N ASP A 119 5.23 5.55 3.89
CA ASP A 119 4.64 6.12 2.68
C ASP A 119 3.11 6.04 2.66
N ILE A 120 2.55 4.90 3.09
CA ILE A 120 1.12 4.62 3.05
C ILE A 120 0.69 3.99 4.37
N LEU A 121 -0.39 4.51 4.96
CA LEU A 121 -1.15 3.79 5.97
C LEU A 121 -2.28 3.02 5.28
N ALA A 122 -2.12 1.69 5.19
CA ALA A 122 -3.06 0.79 4.53
C ALA A 122 -4.31 0.58 5.37
N HIS A 123 -5.47 0.49 4.70
CA HIS A 123 -6.79 0.19 5.28
C HIS A 123 -6.95 0.51 6.79
N PRO A 124 -6.90 1.81 7.17
CA PRO A 124 -6.75 2.24 8.57
C PRO A 124 -7.99 2.03 9.46
N GLY A 125 -9.03 1.41 8.92
CA GLY A 125 -10.28 1.18 9.64
C GLY A 125 -11.00 2.49 9.99
N LEU A 126 -11.39 2.61 11.25
CA LEU A 126 -12.13 3.78 11.77
C LEU A 126 -11.17 4.89 12.21
N ILE A 127 -10.31 5.35 11.30
CA ILE A 127 -9.32 6.40 11.54
C ILE A 127 -9.95 7.68 12.11
N SER A 128 -9.29 8.34 13.06
CA SER A 128 -9.77 9.56 13.69
C SER A 128 -9.43 10.83 12.89
N GLU A 129 -10.10 11.95 13.18
CA GLU A 129 -9.75 13.24 12.57
C GLU A 129 -8.31 13.68 12.89
N GLU A 130 -7.82 13.37 14.10
CA GLU A 130 -6.45 13.66 14.51
C GLU A 130 -5.44 12.87 13.67
N GLU A 131 -5.69 11.58 13.45
CA GLU A 131 -4.81 10.73 12.62
C GLU A 131 -4.83 11.16 11.16
N VAL A 132 -5.98 11.55 10.61
CA VAL A 132 -6.05 12.08 9.24
C VAL A 132 -5.29 13.41 9.13
N LEU A 133 -5.33 14.26 10.16
CA LEU A 133 -4.51 15.47 10.21
C LEU A 133 -3.01 15.15 10.23
N LYS A 134 -2.58 14.19 11.07
CA LYS A 134 -1.18 13.72 11.09
C LYS A 134 -0.75 13.17 9.73
N ALA A 135 -1.58 12.39 9.05
CA ALA A 135 -1.30 11.88 7.71
C ALA A 135 -1.05 13.01 6.71
N LYS A 136 -1.87 14.06 6.75
CA LYS A 136 -1.69 15.25 5.92
C LYS A 136 -0.38 15.98 6.22
N GLU A 137 -0.10 16.24 7.49
CA GLU A 137 1.08 16.99 7.94
C GLU A 137 2.39 16.25 7.60
N ASN A 138 2.40 14.94 7.82
CA ASN A 138 3.56 14.08 7.55
C ASN A 138 3.62 13.56 6.11
N ARG A 139 2.66 13.97 5.26
CA ARG A 139 2.59 13.62 3.82
C ARG A 139 2.51 12.12 3.57
N ILE A 140 1.86 11.40 4.47
CA ILE A 140 1.57 9.97 4.36
C ILE A 140 0.23 9.80 3.66
N PHE A 141 0.18 8.91 2.67
CA PHE A 141 -1.08 8.61 1.98
C PHE A 141 -1.96 7.70 2.83
N LEU A 142 -3.27 7.94 2.78
CA LEU A 142 -4.25 6.99 3.32
C LEU A 142 -4.81 6.14 2.19
N GLU A 143 -4.95 4.84 2.43
CA GLU A 143 -5.43 3.91 1.42
C GLU A 143 -6.96 3.79 1.42
N ILE A 144 -7.53 3.84 0.22
CA ILE A 144 -8.80 3.21 -0.12
C ILE A 144 -8.46 1.81 -0.62
N SER A 145 -8.89 0.76 0.08
CA SER A 145 -8.52 -0.61 -0.27
C SER A 145 -9.62 -1.28 -1.10
N ALA A 146 -9.26 -2.00 -2.15
CA ALA A 146 -10.21 -2.86 -2.87
C ALA A 146 -10.35 -4.26 -2.25
N ARG A 147 -9.55 -4.59 -1.22
CA ARG A 147 -9.58 -5.89 -0.56
C ARG A 147 -10.88 -6.10 0.19
N LYS A 148 -11.43 -7.30 0.07
CA LYS A 148 -12.62 -7.72 0.81
C LYS A 148 -12.36 -7.64 2.31
N GLY A 149 -13.28 -7.04 3.07
CA GLY A 149 -13.12 -6.81 4.50
C GLY A 149 -12.49 -5.45 4.78
N HIS A 150 -11.26 -5.21 4.31
CA HIS A 150 -10.59 -3.92 4.48
C HIS A 150 -11.35 -2.74 3.86
N SER A 151 -12.02 -2.98 2.73
CA SER A 151 -12.87 -2.00 2.04
C SER A 151 -14.10 -1.53 2.82
N LEU A 152 -14.50 -2.21 3.91
CA LEU A 152 -15.73 -1.89 4.65
C LEU A 152 -15.72 -0.50 5.28
N THR A 153 -14.54 0.09 5.50
CA THR A 153 -14.38 1.43 6.10
C THR A 153 -13.99 2.51 5.09
N ASN A 154 -13.90 2.18 3.79
CA ASN A 154 -13.46 3.12 2.75
C ASN A 154 -14.25 4.43 2.76
N GLY A 155 -15.57 4.38 2.95
CA GLY A 155 -16.40 5.58 3.00
C GLY A 155 -16.06 6.52 4.17
N HIS A 156 -15.67 5.95 5.32
CA HIS A 156 -15.22 6.72 6.49
C HIS A 156 -13.87 7.39 6.23
N VAL A 157 -12.91 6.62 5.72
CA VAL A 157 -11.58 7.11 5.34
C VAL A 157 -11.69 8.22 4.30
N ALA A 158 -12.47 7.99 3.23
CA ALA A 158 -12.72 8.95 2.18
C ALA A 158 -13.33 10.27 2.71
N MET A 159 -14.41 10.17 3.49
CA MET A 159 -15.09 11.35 4.06
C MET A 159 -14.13 12.21 4.89
N LEU A 160 -13.37 11.61 5.81
CA LEU A 160 -12.45 12.36 6.66
C LEU A 160 -11.25 12.91 5.87
N ALA A 161 -10.67 12.13 4.97
CA ALA A 161 -9.56 12.57 4.13
C ALA A 161 -9.96 13.78 3.28
N MET A 162 -11.16 13.77 2.69
CA MET A 162 -11.67 14.91 1.91
C MET A 162 -11.98 16.12 2.79
N LYS A 163 -12.54 15.92 3.99
CA LYS A 163 -12.80 16.99 4.96
C LYS A 163 -11.53 17.72 5.38
N ILE A 164 -10.45 16.98 5.63
CA ILE A 164 -9.20 17.51 6.21
C ILE A 164 -8.17 17.87 5.12
N GLY A 165 -8.29 17.27 3.94
CA GLY A 165 -7.36 17.42 2.82
C GLY A 165 -6.14 16.49 2.93
N ALA A 166 -6.29 15.30 3.50
CA ALA A 166 -5.27 14.25 3.43
C ALA A 166 -5.28 13.60 2.03
N LYS A 167 -4.12 13.16 1.57
CA LYS A 167 -4.00 12.56 0.24
C LYS A 167 -4.31 11.07 0.30
N LEU A 168 -4.97 10.58 -0.76
CA LEU A 168 -5.41 9.20 -0.89
C LEU A 168 -4.64 8.45 -1.98
N VAL A 169 -4.61 7.13 -1.84
CA VAL A 169 -4.23 6.15 -2.88
C VAL A 169 -5.24 5.02 -2.92
N ILE A 170 -5.32 4.29 -4.03
CA ILE A 170 -6.18 3.10 -4.21
C ILE A 170 -5.29 1.92 -4.59
N ASN A 171 -5.37 0.85 -3.81
CA ASN A 171 -4.62 -0.38 -4.07
C ASN A 171 -5.51 -1.62 -3.89
N SER A 172 -5.05 -2.75 -4.43
CA SER A 172 -5.80 -4.02 -4.35
C SER A 172 -5.58 -4.78 -3.07
N ASP A 173 -4.37 -4.68 -2.49
CA ASP A 173 -3.90 -5.58 -1.44
C ASP A 173 -4.04 -7.06 -1.91
N SER A 174 -3.47 -7.31 -3.11
CA SER A 174 -3.61 -8.56 -3.83
C SER A 174 -2.76 -9.67 -3.25
N HIS A 175 -3.39 -10.80 -2.91
CA HIS A 175 -2.74 -12.01 -2.42
C HIS A 175 -2.85 -13.16 -3.43
N ALA A 176 -3.92 -13.15 -4.24
CA ALA A 176 -4.20 -14.12 -5.28
C ALA A 176 -4.47 -13.43 -6.64
N PRO A 177 -4.34 -14.15 -7.78
CA PRO A 177 -4.58 -13.60 -9.11
C PRO A 177 -5.92 -12.85 -9.26
N GLU A 178 -6.98 -13.34 -8.62
CA GLU A 178 -8.32 -12.78 -8.63
C GLU A 178 -8.48 -11.46 -7.88
N ASP A 179 -7.52 -11.12 -7.01
CA ASP A 179 -7.53 -9.85 -6.28
C ASP A 179 -7.02 -8.68 -7.12
N LEU A 180 -6.26 -8.95 -8.20
CA LEU A 180 -5.77 -7.91 -9.10
C LEU A 180 -6.94 -7.19 -9.78
N ILE A 181 -6.96 -5.86 -9.64
CA ILE A 181 -7.98 -5.01 -10.26
C ILE A 181 -7.39 -4.17 -11.40
N ASN A 182 -8.22 -3.88 -12.40
CA ASN A 182 -7.87 -2.94 -13.47
C ASN A 182 -8.42 -1.54 -13.19
N ASP A 183 -8.05 -0.59 -14.06
CA ASP A 183 -8.49 0.82 -14.03
C ASP A 183 -10.00 0.99 -13.84
N LYS A 184 -10.79 0.18 -14.56
CA LYS A 184 -12.26 0.22 -14.53
C LYS A 184 -12.80 -0.22 -13.17
N MET A 185 -12.23 -1.27 -12.58
CA MET A 185 -12.67 -1.76 -11.28
C MET A 185 -12.22 -0.82 -10.15
N ALA A 186 -10.99 -0.28 -10.21
CA ALA A 186 -10.51 0.69 -9.23
C ALA A 186 -11.35 1.97 -9.20
N LYS A 187 -11.76 2.50 -10.36
CA LYS A 187 -12.72 3.62 -10.44
C LYS A 187 -14.04 3.30 -9.73
N LYS A 188 -14.57 2.10 -9.90
CA LYS A 188 -15.80 1.67 -9.20
C LYS A 188 -15.61 1.60 -7.69
N VAL A 189 -14.46 1.11 -7.22
CA VAL A 189 -14.15 1.06 -5.78
C VAL A 189 -14.06 2.48 -5.21
N VAL A 190 -13.34 3.37 -5.87
CA VAL A 190 -13.23 4.78 -5.47
C VAL A 190 -14.60 5.48 -5.44
N CYS A 191 -15.40 5.34 -6.50
CA CYS A 191 -16.76 5.89 -6.51
C CYS A 191 -17.66 5.24 -5.45
N GLY A 192 -17.50 3.94 -5.19
CA GLY A 192 -18.21 3.23 -4.13
C GLY A 192 -17.84 3.70 -2.72
N ALA A 193 -16.65 4.26 -2.54
CA ALA A 193 -16.22 4.92 -1.31
C ALA A 193 -16.81 6.34 -1.13
N GLY A 194 -17.64 6.82 -2.06
CA GLY A 194 -18.23 8.15 -2.03
C GLY A 194 -17.36 9.25 -2.65
N LEU A 195 -16.33 8.88 -3.40
CA LEU A 195 -15.43 9.79 -4.10
C LEU A 195 -15.80 9.90 -5.59
N THR A 196 -15.14 10.79 -6.32
CA THR A 196 -15.37 11.02 -7.76
C THR A 196 -14.34 10.32 -8.63
N GLU A 197 -14.61 10.21 -9.94
CA GLU A 197 -13.60 9.75 -10.91
C GLU A 197 -12.38 10.68 -10.97
N ASN A 198 -12.55 11.98 -10.71
CA ASN A 198 -11.43 12.91 -10.62
C ASN A 198 -10.56 12.62 -9.38
N ASP A 199 -11.16 12.18 -8.26
CA ASP A 199 -10.40 11.74 -7.09
C ASP A 199 -9.58 10.48 -7.41
N TYR A 200 -10.14 9.55 -8.19
CA TYR A 200 -9.36 8.41 -8.72
C TYR A 200 -8.14 8.89 -9.52
N ASP A 201 -8.31 9.84 -10.45
CA ASP A 201 -7.19 10.37 -11.24
C ASP A 201 -6.13 11.06 -10.35
N ILE A 202 -6.55 11.74 -9.27
CA ILE A 202 -5.64 12.30 -8.27
C ILE A 202 -4.90 11.20 -7.51
N MET A 203 -5.57 10.13 -7.07
CA MET A 203 -4.92 8.99 -6.42
C MET A 203 -3.88 8.33 -7.32
N GLN A 204 -4.15 8.22 -8.63
CA GLN A 204 -3.20 7.69 -9.59
C GLN A 204 -2.00 8.63 -9.83
N LYS A 205 -2.21 9.95 -9.75
CA LYS A 205 -1.11 10.93 -9.73
C LYS A 205 -0.28 10.86 -8.45
N ASN A 206 -0.91 10.58 -7.30
CA ASN A 206 -0.19 10.37 -6.05
C ASN A 206 0.68 9.10 -6.13
N ALA A 207 0.11 7.99 -6.60
CA ALA A 207 0.83 6.72 -6.74
C ALA A 207 2.00 6.79 -7.75
N SER A 208 1.89 7.64 -8.79
CA SER A 208 2.96 7.77 -9.81
C SER A 208 4.27 8.37 -9.29
N LEU A 209 4.26 9.00 -8.11
CA LEU A 209 5.47 9.48 -7.45
C LEU A 209 6.50 8.35 -7.25
N TYR A 210 6.03 7.15 -6.92
CA TYR A 210 6.89 5.98 -6.68
C TYR A 210 7.39 5.33 -7.98
N ILE A 211 6.64 5.47 -9.07
CA ILE A 211 7.05 4.98 -10.37
C ILE A 211 8.22 5.77 -10.93
N ASN A 212 8.27 7.08 -10.65
CA ASN A 212 9.37 7.94 -11.08
C ASN A 212 10.67 7.75 -10.28
N MET A 213 10.66 6.92 -9.23
CA MET A 213 11.80 6.63 -8.38
C MET A 213 12.58 5.37 -8.79
N VAL A 214 12.08 4.60 -9.78
CA VAL A 214 12.58 3.26 -10.15
C VAL A 214 12.84 3.07 -11.64
#